data_AF-A0A9E2X8B2-F1
#
_entry.id   AF-A0A9E2X8B2-F1
#
_cell.length_a   1.000
_cell.length_b   1.000
_cell.length_c   1.000
_cell.angle_alpha   90.00
_cell.angle_beta   90.00
_cell.angle_gamma   90.00
#
_symmetry.space_group_name_H-M   'P 1'
#
loop_
_entity.id
_entity.type
_entity.pdbx_description
1 polymer ?
#
loop_
_entity_poly.entity_id
_entity_poly.type
_entity_poly.pdbx_seq_one_letter_code
_entity_poly.pdbx_strand_id
1 'polypeptide(L)'
;VAEALELSELTGFHTGGTIHIIVNNQIGFTTSPSAARSSPYPSDVAKGVQAPIFHVNGDDPESVVEVARIATEYRQQFKKDVVIDLFCYRRHGHNETDEPAFTQPAMYRAIARHPTTRQLYAERLINAGAVDEAEVTAMATGFITDLEGQFEAAKGYRPNKADWLEGAWTGLEEAPNDDRRGDTGVAIETLREVGRGLVTVPEGFRLNPKVARQLEAKRTAIESGEGIDWATAEALAIAALCAEGTHVRMSGQDSGRGTFSHRHAVLVDQETEERYMPINHVRAGQAPFEILDSPLSEAGVVGFEYGYSLADPRTLVLWEAQFGDFANGAQVIIDQFLSSGEAKWLRMSGLVMLLPHAYEGQGPEHSSARIERYLQLCAEDNIQVCNLTNAANYFHALRRQVRRNFRKPLVVFTPKSLLRAKEVTSRLDEMGPSSSFHRVIDDNGSLTNGDQVRRVALCSGKVYFDLLKARGAKDAYRTTALVRIEQLYPFPLKPLAKILQRYCNAEVVWCQEEPRNMGAWGFVDRRIEEALATVDIAAKRPRFVGRAQAASPATGLYIRHVEEQAQLVADALAA
;
A
#
# COMPACT_ATOMS: atom_id res chain seq x y z
N VAL A 1 -4.54 -12.69 12.72
CA VAL A 1 -3.79 -13.27 13.86
C VAL A 1 -2.76 -14.27 13.37
N ALA A 2 -3.15 -15.40 12.75
CA ALA A 2 -2.21 -16.41 12.26
C ALA A 2 -1.14 -15.84 11.32
N GLU A 3 -1.53 -15.04 10.32
CA GLU A 3 -0.56 -14.37 9.43
C GLU A 3 0.44 -13.49 10.18
N ALA A 4 0.01 -12.76 11.21
CA ALA A 4 0.91 -11.92 12.00
C ALA A 4 1.87 -12.74 12.88
N LEU A 5 1.42 -13.89 13.40
CA LEU A 5 2.28 -14.83 14.11
C LEU A 5 3.33 -15.41 13.17
N GLU A 6 2.96 -15.79 11.95
CA GLU A 6 3.90 -16.32 10.94
C GLU A 6 5.04 -15.34 10.64
N LEU A 7 4.78 -14.03 10.68
CA LEU A 7 5.79 -12.99 10.49
C LEU A 7 6.81 -12.88 11.64
N SER A 8 6.53 -13.43 12.82
CA SER A 8 7.27 -13.15 14.07
C SER A 8 8.77 -13.49 14.04
N GLU A 9 9.17 -14.48 13.25
CA GLU A 9 10.59 -14.92 13.12
C GLU A 9 11.16 -14.70 11.71
N LEU A 10 10.36 -14.22 10.76
CA LEU A 10 10.82 -14.03 9.39
C LEU A 10 11.75 -12.82 9.28
N THR A 11 12.83 -12.99 8.53
CA THR A 11 13.81 -11.91 8.28
C THR A 11 13.10 -10.70 7.66
N GLY A 12 13.38 -9.52 8.21
CA GLY A 12 12.75 -8.28 7.78
C GLY A 12 11.35 -8.02 8.34
N PHE A 13 10.75 -8.95 9.10
CA PHE A 13 9.47 -8.76 9.80
C PHE A 13 9.55 -9.01 11.31
N HIS A 14 10.54 -9.79 11.75
CA HIS A 14 10.81 -10.06 13.15
C HIS A 14 11.03 -8.77 13.97
N THR A 15 10.33 -8.67 15.10
CA THR A 15 10.36 -7.52 16.03
C THR A 15 10.99 -7.82 17.40
N GLY A 16 11.69 -8.95 17.53
CA GLY A 16 12.24 -9.40 18.81
C GLY A 16 11.22 -10.10 19.71
N GLY A 17 10.14 -10.63 19.13
CA GLY A 17 9.04 -11.27 19.85
C GLY A 17 8.01 -10.29 20.41
N THR A 18 6.74 -10.69 20.37
CA THR A 18 5.58 -9.94 20.85
C THR A 18 4.97 -10.62 22.08
N ILE A 19 4.64 -9.84 23.12
CA ILE A 19 3.88 -10.32 24.27
C ILE A 19 2.40 -10.16 23.94
N HIS A 20 1.70 -11.29 23.77
CA HIS A 20 0.27 -11.32 23.49
C HIS A 20 -0.51 -11.52 24.78
N ILE A 21 -1.51 -10.69 25.03
CA ILE A 21 -2.42 -10.84 26.17
C ILE A 21 -3.83 -11.09 25.62
N ILE A 22 -4.35 -12.28 25.87
CA ILE A 22 -5.73 -12.64 25.53
C ILE A 22 -6.59 -12.39 26.76
N VAL A 23 -7.48 -11.40 26.67
CA VAL A 23 -8.54 -11.18 27.68
C VAL A 23 -9.63 -12.22 27.45
N ASN A 24 -9.43 -13.41 27.98
CA ASN A 24 -10.32 -14.55 27.81
C ASN A 24 -11.46 -14.47 28.82
N ASN A 25 -12.41 -13.58 28.53
CA ASN A 25 -13.67 -13.42 29.25
C ASN A 25 -14.69 -14.53 28.96
N GLN A 26 -14.29 -15.56 28.20
CA GLN A 26 -15.05 -16.76 27.87
C GLN A 26 -16.31 -16.51 27.02
N ILE A 27 -16.42 -15.37 26.33
CA ILE A 27 -17.57 -15.06 25.47
C ILE A 27 -17.25 -13.99 24.40
N GLY A 28 -17.61 -14.24 23.15
CA GLY A 28 -17.55 -13.24 22.07
C GLY A 28 -18.94 -12.78 21.67
N PHE A 29 -19.32 -11.53 21.97
CA PHE A 29 -20.71 -11.06 21.85
C PHE A 29 -21.68 -11.95 22.64
N THR A 30 -22.41 -12.84 21.95
CA THR A 30 -23.32 -13.88 22.48
C THR A 30 -22.83 -15.31 22.18
N THR A 31 -21.66 -15.46 21.56
CA THR A 31 -21.12 -16.76 21.15
C THR A 31 -20.25 -17.35 22.25
N SER A 32 -20.58 -18.57 22.67
CA SER A 32 -19.80 -19.32 23.66
C SER A 32 -18.52 -19.92 23.06
N PRO A 33 -17.51 -20.26 23.88
CA PRO A 33 -16.25 -20.86 23.43
C PRO A 33 -16.42 -22.09 22.54
N SER A 34 -17.38 -22.95 22.88
CA SER A 34 -17.71 -24.18 22.14
C SER A 34 -18.19 -23.95 20.71
N ALA A 35 -18.68 -22.75 20.40
CA ALA A 35 -19.15 -22.35 19.07
C ALA A 35 -18.18 -21.39 18.37
N ALA A 36 -17.13 -20.92 19.05
CA ALA A 36 -16.20 -19.92 18.54
C ALA A 36 -14.90 -20.52 17.97
N ARG A 37 -14.54 -21.75 18.36
CA ARG A 37 -13.26 -22.38 17.99
C ARG A 37 -13.34 -23.91 18.05
N SER A 38 -12.41 -24.57 17.35
CA SER A 38 -12.29 -26.04 17.29
C SER A 38 -11.21 -26.60 18.22
N SER A 39 -10.64 -25.77 19.09
CA SER A 39 -9.58 -26.12 20.04
C SER A 39 -9.99 -25.70 21.46
N PRO A 40 -9.44 -26.32 22.52
CA PRO A 40 -9.82 -26.00 23.89
C PRO A 40 -9.52 -24.54 24.27
N TYR A 41 -8.39 -23.98 23.81
CA TYR A 41 -7.94 -22.65 24.20
C TYR A 41 -7.93 -21.66 23.03
N PRO A 42 -8.27 -20.37 23.26
CA PRO A 42 -8.15 -19.33 22.23
C PRO A 42 -6.68 -19.07 21.85
N SER A 43 -5.74 -19.36 22.75
CA SER A 43 -4.30 -19.25 22.54
C SER A 43 -3.70 -20.34 21.65
N ASP A 44 -4.45 -21.41 21.32
CA ASP A 44 -3.92 -22.55 20.56
C ASP A 44 -3.43 -22.18 19.15
N VAL A 45 -3.89 -21.05 18.60
CA VAL A 45 -3.36 -20.50 17.33
C VAL A 45 -1.86 -20.19 17.40
N ALA A 46 -1.34 -19.85 18.59
CA ALA A 46 0.07 -19.53 18.80
C ALA A 46 0.99 -20.76 18.80
N LYS A 47 0.41 -21.97 18.87
CA LYS A 47 1.19 -23.22 18.76
C LYS A 47 1.83 -23.39 17.39
N GLY A 48 1.28 -22.77 16.34
CA GLY A 48 1.85 -22.79 14.99
C GLY A 48 3.29 -22.28 14.93
N VAL A 49 3.62 -21.29 15.77
CA VAL A 49 4.96 -20.71 15.90
C VAL A 49 5.68 -21.15 17.17
N GLN A 50 5.16 -22.17 17.86
CA GLN A 50 5.72 -22.74 19.08
C GLN A 50 5.92 -21.71 20.22
N ALA A 51 5.11 -20.66 20.26
CA ALA A 51 5.15 -19.68 21.34
C ALA A 51 4.69 -20.33 22.67
N PRO A 52 5.39 -20.09 23.81
CA PRO A 52 4.90 -20.52 25.10
C PRO A 52 3.59 -19.80 25.45
N ILE A 53 2.71 -20.54 26.13
CA ILE A 53 1.39 -20.09 26.53
C ILE A 53 1.25 -20.26 28.04
N PHE A 54 0.98 -19.18 28.74
CA PHE A 54 0.67 -19.18 30.16
C PHE A 54 -0.82 -18.92 30.36
N HIS A 55 -1.54 -19.89 30.88
CA HIS A 55 -2.93 -19.72 31.30
C HIS A 55 -2.97 -19.29 32.75
N VAL A 56 -3.64 -18.19 33.07
CA VAL A 56 -3.67 -17.64 34.42
C VAL A 56 -5.07 -17.18 34.79
N ASN A 57 -5.46 -17.44 36.04
CA ASN A 57 -6.75 -17.01 36.58
C ASN A 57 -6.71 -15.52 36.91
N GLY A 58 -7.58 -14.73 36.29
CA GLY A 58 -7.68 -13.29 36.51
C GLY A 58 -8.17 -12.91 37.90
N ASP A 59 -8.78 -13.83 38.65
CA ASP A 59 -9.14 -13.61 40.06
C ASP A 59 -7.95 -13.79 41.04
N ASP A 60 -6.75 -14.13 40.54
CA ASP A 60 -5.51 -14.15 41.33
C ASP A 60 -4.47 -13.16 40.76
N PRO A 61 -4.56 -11.86 41.14
CA PRO A 61 -3.70 -10.82 40.58
C PRO A 61 -2.21 -11.04 40.79
N GLU A 62 -1.79 -11.69 41.89
CA GLU A 62 -0.39 -12.00 42.16
C GLU A 62 0.16 -12.98 41.10
N SER A 63 -0.59 -14.04 40.78
CA SER A 63 -0.22 -14.99 39.73
C SER A 63 -0.20 -14.34 38.35
N VAL A 64 -1.12 -13.40 38.07
CA VAL A 64 -1.12 -12.63 36.81
C VAL A 64 0.17 -11.81 36.66
N VAL A 65 0.59 -11.12 37.74
CA VAL A 65 1.85 -10.36 37.75
C VAL A 65 3.05 -11.27 37.56
N GLU A 66 3.07 -12.43 38.22
CA GLU A 66 4.18 -13.38 38.09
C GLU A 66 4.30 -13.94 36.67
N VAL A 67 3.17 -14.34 36.06
CA VAL A 67 3.14 -14.78 34.65
C VAL A 67 3.60 -13.66 33.71
N ALA A 68 3.20 -12.41 33.97
CA ALA A 68 3.64 -11.27 33.16
C ALA A 68 5.15 -11.03 33.26
N ARG A 69 5.76 -11.24 34.44
CA ARG A 69 7.22 -11.21 34.63
C ARG A 69 7.90 -12.31 33.82
N ILE A 70 7.45 -13.56 33.97
CA ILE A 70 8.00 -14.71 33.23
C ILE A 70 7.89 -14.49 31.71
N ALA A 71 6.74 -14.02 31.22
CA ALA A 71 6.55 -13.72 29.80
C ALA A 71 7.50 -12.62 29.31
N THR A 72 7.67 -11.56 30.11
CA THR A 72 8.62 -10.48 29.80
C THR A 72 10.05 -10.98 29.75
N GLU A 73 10.49 -11.75 30.75
CA GLU A 73 11.82 -12.35 30.78
C GLU A 73 12.04 -13.30 29.61
N TYR A 74 11.07 -14.15 29.29
CA TYR A 74 11.11 -15.04 28.12
C TYR A 74 11.30 -14.25 26.83
N ARG A 75 10.46 -13.23 26.59
CA ARG A 75 10.57 -12.38 25.39
C ARG A 75 11.93 -11.70 25.34
N GLN A 76 12.42 -11.18 26.47
CA GLN A 76 13.70 -10.48 26.51
C GLN A 76 14.91 -11.40 26.27
N GLN A 77 14.87 -12.63 26.81
CA GLN A 77 15.93 -13.63 26.70
C GLN A 77 15.95 -14.30 25.32
N PHE A 78 14.78 -14.73 24.83
CA PHE A 78 14.68 -15.57 23.62
C PHE A 78 14.29 -14.79 22.37
N LYS A 79 13.78 -13.55 22.51
CA LYS A 79 13.29 -12.72 21.41
C LYS A 79 12.17 -13.37 20.60
N LYS A 80 11.33 -14.17 21.25
CA LYS A 80 10.20 -14.88 20.62
C LYS A 80 8.86 -14.42 21.19
N ASP A 81 7.81 -14.66 20.43
CA ASP A 81 6.44 -14.42 20.86
C ASP A 81 6.09 -15.26 22.11
N VAL A 82 5.25 -14.71 22.98
CA VAL A 82 4.74 -15.37 24.19
C VAL A 82 3.31 -14.95 24.44
N VAL A 83 2.48 -15.87 24.90
CA VAL A 83 1.05 -15.63 25.11
C VAL A 83 0.68 -15.77 26.59
N ILE A 84 -0.04 -14.78 27.10
CA ILE A 84 -0.75 -14.82 28.38
C ILE A 84 -2.24 -14.97 28.07
N ASP A 85 -2.81 -16.11 28.40
CA ASP A 85 -4.25 -16.38 28.35
C ASP A 85 -4.85 -16.08 29.72
N LEU A 86 -5.38 -14.87 29.86
CA LEU A 86 -5.96 -14.35 31.10
C LEU A 86 -7.43 -14.79 31.19
N PHE A 87 -7.70 -15.85 31.95
CA PHE A 87 -9.05 -16.33 32.20
C PHE A 87 -9.79 -15.37 33.12
N CYS A 88 -10.83 -14.74 32.60
CA CYS A 88 -11.66 -13.82 33.35
C CYS A 88 -13.14 -14.00 32.98
N TYR A 89 -13.97 -13.01 33.31
CA TYR A 89 -15.37 -12.96 32.92
C TYR A 89 -15.75 -11.55 32.48
N ARG A 90 -16.86 -11.41 31.75
CA ARG A 90 -17.44 -10.11 31.41
C ARG A 90 -18.60 -9.82 32.37
N ARG A 91 -18.47 -8.77 33.18
CA ARG A 91 -19.46 -8.44 34.24
C ARG A 91 -20.84 -8.09 33.66
N HIS A 92 -20.87 -7.37 32.55
CA HIS A 92 -22.07 -6.90 31.85
C HIS A 92 -22.21 -7.55 30.47
N GLY A 93 -23.21 -7.13 29.68
CA GLY A 93 -23.37 -7.51 28.27
C GLY A 93 -22.17 -7.13 27.39
N HIS A 94 -22.26 -7.37 26.08
CA HIS A 94 -21.14 -7.03 25.17
C HIS A 94 -20.84 -5.53 25.19
N ASN A 95 -21.89 -4.74 25.34
CA ASN A 95 -21.86 -3.37 25.84
C ASN A 95 -22.76 -3.30 27.09
N GLU A 96 -22.68 -2.21 27.84
CA GLU A 96 -23.35 -2.06 29.14
C GLU A 96 -24.88 -2.02 29.05
N THR A 97 -25.44 -1.82 27.85
CA THR A 97 -26.88 -1.78 27.59
C THR A 97 -27.45 -3.09 27.02
N ASP A 98 -26.59 -4.05 26.68
CA ASP A 98 -26.96 -5.34 26.12
C ASP A 98 -27.32 -6.32 27.24
N GLU A 99 -28.38 -7.12 27.05
CA GLU A 99 -28.88 -8.08 28.05
C GLU A 99 -28.33 -9.49 27.76
N PRO A 100 -27.27 -9.93 28.46
CA PRO A 100 -26.60 -11.18 28.16
C PRO A 100 -27.40 -12.41 28.61
N ALA A 101 -28.35 -12.27 29.55
CA ALA A 101 -29.12 -13.39 30.05
C ALA A 101 -30.02 -14.03 28.97
N PHE A 102 -30.29 -13.32 27.87
CA PHE A 102 -31.04 -13.87 26.73
C PHE A 102 -30.33 -15.06 26.07
N THR A 103 -29.00 -15.14 26.14
CA THR A 103 -28.22 -16.19 25.47
C THR A 103 -27.27 -16.95 26.41
N GLN A 104 -26.81 -16.34 27.51
CA GLN A 104 -25.93 -16.97 28.51
C GLN A 104 -26.47 -16.91 29.95
N PRO A 105 -27.73 -17.34 30.21
CA PRO A 105 -28.37 -17.16 31.52
C PRO A 105 -27.64 -17.90 32.65
N ALA A 106 -27.07 -19.09 32.40
CA ALA A 106 -26.35 -19.84 33.43
C ALA A 106 -25.03 -19.16 33.83
N MET A 107 -24.26 -18.70 32.85
CA MET A 107 -23.00 -17.98 33.06
C MET A 107 -23.25 -16.69 33.84
N TYR A 108 -24.24 -15.88 33.44
CA TYR A 108 -24.50 -14.61 34.11
C TYR A 108 -25.15 -14.76 35.48
N ARG A 109 -25.89 -15.85 35.75
CA ARG A 109 -26.28 -16.21 37.13
C ARG A 109 -25.08 -16.53 38.02
N ALA A 110 -24.05 -17.19 37.48
CA ALA A 110 -22.82 -17.45 38.22
C ALA A 110 -22.04 -16.15 38.46
N ILE A 111 -21.85 -15.33 37.42
CA ILE A 111 -21.18 -14.02 37.52
C ILE A 111 -21.86 -13.12 38.55
N ALA A 112 -23.20 -13.02 38.53
CA ALA A 112 -23.96 -12.21 39.47
C ALA A 112 -23.76 -12.60 40.95
N ARG A 113 -23.41 -13.86 41.23
CA ARG A 113 -23.11 -14.37 42.58
C ARG A 113 -21.63 -14.34 42.93
N HIS A 114 -20.76 -14.08 41.95
CA HIS A 114 -19.32 -14.08 42.13
C HIS A 114 -18.82 -12.69 42.55
N PRO A 115 -18.13 -12.55 43.70
CA PRO A 115 -17.51 -11.29 44.09
C PRO A 115 -16.56 -10.77 43.01
N THR A 116 -16.36 -9.45 42.97
CA THR A 116 -15.42 -8.87 42.01
C THR A 116 -13.98 -9.27 42.34
N THR A 117 -13.12 -9.35 41.33
CA THR A 117 -11.68 -9.61 41.51
C THR A 117 -11.05 -8.67 42.55
N ARG A 118 -11.46 -7.39 42.54
CA ARG A 118 -11.04 -6.39 43.54
C ARG A 118 -11.43 -6.79 44.97
N GLN A 119 -12.67 -7.24 45.17
CA GLN A 119 -13.15 -7.67 46.49
C GLN A 119 -12.40 -8.91 46.98
N LEU A 120 -12.26 -9.93 46.12
CA LEU A 120 -11.53 -11.15 46.46
C LEU A 120 -10.09 -10.85 46.88
N TYR A 121 -9.39 -10.00 46.14
CA TYR A 121 -8.01 -9.66 46.45
C TYR A 121 -7.88 -8.78 47.70
N ALA A 122 -8.78 -7.81 47.88
CA ALA A 122 -8.83 -7.00 49.10
C ALA A 122 -9.06 -7.87 50.35
N GLU A 123 -10.04 -8.79 50.31
CA GLU A 123 -10.31 -9.73 51.40
C GLU A 123 -9.09 -10.59 51.72
N ARG A 124 -8.36 -11.07 50.70
CA ARG A 124 -7.12 -11.82 50.88
C ARG A 124 -6.05 -11.00 51.59
N LEU A 125 -5.83 -9.75 51.19
CA LEU A 125 -4.83 -8.86 51.81
C LEU A 125 -5.20 -8.48 53.25
N ILE A 126 -6.49 -8.25 53.53
CA ILE A 126 -7.00 -7.99 54.88
C ILE A 126 -6.77 -9.22 55.77
N ASN A 127 -7.11 -10.41 55.29
CA ASN A 127 -6.88 -11.66 56.02
C ASN A 127 -5.40 -11.95 56.26
N ALA A 128 -4.51 -11.48 55.37
CA ALA A 128 -3.07 -11.57 55.53
C ALA A 128 -2.49 -10.46 56.44
N GLY A 129 -3.30 -9.49 56.87
CA GLY A 129 -2.88 -8.35 57.69
C GLY A 129 -1.99 -7.35 56.94
N ALA A 130 -1.98 -7.38 55.61
CA ALA A 130 -1.18 -6.48 54.78
C ALA A 130 -1.81 -5.09 54.64
N VAL A 131 -3.13 -5.02 54.72
CA VAL A 131 -3.95 -3.79 54.74
C VAL A 131 -5.15 -4.02 55.66
N ASP A 132 -5.80 -2.95 56.10
CA ASP A 132 -7.10 -3.02 56.77
C ASP A 132 -8.29 -2.58 55.87
N GLU A 133 -9.52 -2.75 56.36
CA GLU A 133 -10.74 -2.40 55.62
C GLU A 133 -10.88 -0.88 55.37
N ALA A 134 -10.36 -0.06 56.29
CA ALA A 134 -10.41 1.40 56.16
C ALA A 134 -9.44 1.86 55.07
N GLU A 135 -8.25 1.25 54.98
CA GLU A 135 -7.28 1.49 53.91
C GLU A 135 -7.84 1.13 52.54
N VAL A 136 -8.46 -0.06 52.39
CA VAL A 136 -9.09 -0.48 51.12
C VAL A 136 -10.21 0.48 50.70
N THR A 137 -11.04 0.89 51.66
CA THR A 137 -12.12 1.86 51.40
C THR A 137 -11.57 3.22 50.99
N ALA A 138 -10.54 3.71 51.70
CA ALA A 138 -9.88 4.97 51.39
C ALA A 138 -9.25 4.96 49.99
N MET A 139 -8.63 3.86 49.56
CA MET A 139 -8.10 3.72 48.20
C MET A 139 -9.20 3.85 47.14
N ALA A 140 -10.34 3.17 47.34
CA ALA A 140 -11.46 3.22 46.40
C ALA A 140 -12.10 4.61 46.34
N THR A 141 -12.34 5.24 47.49
CA THR A 141 -12.87 6.62 47.56
C THR A 141 -11.90 7.60 46.92
N GLY A 142 -10.61 7.50 47.23
CA GLY A 142 -9.58 8.36 46.65
C GLY A 142 -9.56 8.30 45.12
N PHE A 143 -9.67 7.10 44.54
CA PHE A 143 -9.74 6.94 43.08
C PHE A 143 -11.00 7.57 42.47
N ILE A 144 -12.17 7.41 43.11
CA ILE A 144 -13.41 8.05 42.65
C ILE A 144 -13.30 9.57 42.73
N THR A 145 -12.77 10.11 43.84
CA THR A 145 -12.55 11.55 44.01
C THR A 145 -11.59 12.11 42.96
N ASP A 146 -10.53 11.38 42.59
CA ASP A 146 -9.66 11.77 41.48
C ASP A 146 -10.44 11.81 40.15
N LEU A 147 -11.22 10.77 39.82
CA LEU A 147 -12.05 10.76 38.60
C LEU A 147 -13.07 11.90 38.56
N GLU A 148 -13.71 12.23 39.68
CA GLU A 148 -14.60 13.39 39.81
C GLU A 148 -13.85 14.71 39.59
N GLY A 149 -12.65 14.83 40.16
CA GLY A 149 -11.75 15.96 39.94
C GLY A 149 -11.36 16.12 38.47
N GLN A 150 -10.99 15.03 37.79
CA GLN A 150 -10.67 15.04 36.35
C GLN A 150 -11.90 15.39 35.51
N PHE A 151 -13.09 14.90 35.86
CA PHE A 151 -14.34 15.24 35.16
C PHE A 151 -14.67 16.74 35.28
N GLU A 152 -14.49 17.33 36.45
CA GLU A 152 -14.65 18.77 36.64
C GLU A 152 -13.58 19.57 35.88
N ALA A 153 -12.32 19.14 35.91
CA ALA A 153 -11.23 19.76 35.16
C ALA A 153 -11.45 19.69 33.64
N ALA A 154 -12.04 18.61 33.13
CA ALA A 154 -12.33 18.41 31.71
C ALA A 154 -13.27 19.47 31.13
N LYS A 155 -14.11 20.14 31.95
CA LYS A 155 -14.96 21.25 31.51
C LYS A 155 -14.16 22.44 30.99
N GLY A 156 -12.94 22.64 31.49
CA GLY A 156 -12.01 23.66 31.04
C GLY A 156 -10.97 23.15 30.03
N TYR A 157 -10.90 21.84 29.79
CA TYR A 157 -9.91 21.25 28.90
C TYR A 157 -10.23 21.57 27.44
N ARG A 158 -9.21 22.03 26.72
CA ARG A 158 -9.23 22.13 25.25
C ARG A 158 -8.16 21.20 24.70
N PRO A 159 -8.45 20.40 23.65
CA PRO A 159 -7.43 19.60 22.99
C PRO A 159 -6.38 20.55 22.40
N ASN A 160 -5.19 20.59 23.02
CA ASN A 160 -4.23 21.66 22.75
C ASN A 160 -3.19 21.35 21.68
N LYS A 161 -3.12 20.13 21.14
CA LYS A 161 -2.34 19.85 19.94
C LYS A 161 -2.65 18.48 19.34
N ALA A 162 -2.69 18.49 18.03
CA ALA A 162 -2.45 17.40 17.12
C ALA A 162 -1.07 16.73 17.32
N ASP A 163 -0.96 15.64 18.10
CA ASP A 163 0.31 14.95 18.39
C ASP A 163 0.82 14.03 17.25
N TRP A 164 0.57 14.36 15.98
CA TRP A 164 0.91 13.47 14.86
C TRP A 164 2.07 13.93 13.97
N LEU A 165 2.56 15.17 14.15
CA LEU A 165 3.75 15.71 13.45
C LEU A 165 4.98 15.84 14.36
N GLU A 166 4.96 15.21 15.53
CA GLU A 166 6.07 15.21 16.48
C GLU A 166 6.99 13.99 16.27
N GLY A 167 8.12 13.95 16.98
CA GLY A 167 9.08 12.85 16.91
C GLY A 167 9.64 12.66 15.49
N ALA A 168 9.51 11.44 14.94
CA ALA A 168 10.01 11.09 13.60
C ALA A 168 9.37 11.91 12.46
N TRP A 169 8.22 12.53 12.71
CA TRP A 169 7.48 13.34 11.74
C TRP A 169 7.85 14.82 11.74
N THR A 170 8.79 15.23 12.61
CA THR A 170 9.25 16.62 12.69
C THR A 170 9.75 17.11 11.33
N GLY A 171 9.27 18.28 10.91
CA GLY A 171 9.59 18.91 9.62
C GLY A 171 8.75 18.43 8.44
N LEU A 172 7.73 17.60 8.68
CA LEU A 172 6.67 17.32 7.71
C LEU A 172 5.43 18.17 8.00
N GLU A 173 4.63 18.39 6.98
CA GLU A 173 3.46 19.27 6.97
C GLU A 173 2.25 18.56 6.38
N GLU A 174 1.08 19.17 6.51
CA GLU A 174 -0.12 18.77 5.77
C GLU A 174 0.05 19.03 4.27
N ALA A 175 -0.62 18.23 3.44
CA ALA A 175 -0.51 18.37 2.00
C ALA A 175 -1.07 19.73 1.52
N PRO A 176 -0.30 20.57 0.81
CA PRO A 176 -0.77 21.87 0.34
C PRO A 176 -1.82 21.72 -0.76
N ASN A 177 -2.66 22.73 -0.96
CA ASN A 177 -3.67 22.76 -2.04
C ASN A 177 -3.11 23.25 -3.39
N ASP A 178 -1.96 22.71 -3.82
CA ASP A 178 -1.30 23.06 -5.08
C ASP A 178 -1.11 21.85 -6.04
N ASP A 179 -0.31 22.01 -7.09
CA ASP A 179 -0.03 20.95 -8.07
C ASP A 179 0.85 19.81 -7.53
N ARG A 180 1.48 19.99 -6.35
CA ARG A 180 2.25 18.99 -5.60
C ARG A 180 3.31 18.27 -6.45
N ARG A 181 3.96 18.98 -7.37
CA ARG A 181 4.94 18.39 -8.32
C ARG A 181 6.10 17.71 -7.60
N GLY A 182 6.64 18.38 -6.57
CA GLY A 182 7.86 17.97 -5.87
C GLY A 182 9.11 18.15 -6.73
N ASP A 183 10.27 18.28 -6.09
CA ASP A 183 11.56 18.21 -6.77
C ASP A 183 12.03 16.75 -6.79
N THR A 184 12.10 16.18 -7.98
CA THR A 184 12.32 14.74 -8.17
C THR A 184 13.37 14.42 -9.22
N GLY A 185 13.90 15.43 -9.91
CA GLY A 185 15.04 15.25 -10.80
C GLY A 185 16.29 14.83 -10.05
N VAL A 186 17.25 14.24 -10.76
CA VAL A 186 18.57 13.89 -10.22
C VAL A 186 19.63 14.40 -11.18
N ALA A 187 20.77 14.85 -10.64
CA ALA A 187 21.92 15.20 -11.47
C ALA A 187 22.31 14.03 -12.38
N ILE A 188 22.55 14.31 -13.67
CA ILE A 188 22.91 13.27 -14.65
C ILE A 188 24.15 12.48 -14.21
N GLU A 189 25.14 13.16 -13.61
CA GLU A 189 26.33 12.51 -13.07
C GLU A 189 26.00 11.51 -11.96
N THR A 190 25.09 11.86 -11.05
CA THR A 190 24.60 10.96 -10.01
C THR A 190 23.83 9.78 -10.62
N LEU A 191 22.97 10.02 -11.63
CA LEU A 191 22.28 8.92 -12.34
C LEU A 191 23.27 7.95 -13.00
N ARG A 192 24.34 8.47 -13.62
CA ARG A 192 25.41 7.64 -14.20
C ARG A 192 26.22 6.91 -13.13
N GLU A 193 26.52 7.55 -12.01
CA GLU A 193 27.21 6.95 -10.86
C GLU A 193 26.41 5.76 -10.30
N VAL A 194 25.17 6.01 -9.88
CA VAL A 194 24.33 4.95 -9.33
C VAL A 194 24.05 3.87 -10.37
N GLY A 195 23.87 4.28 -11.64
CA GLY A 195 23.71 3.38 -12.77
C GLY A 195 24.87 2.41 -12.96
N ARG A 196 26.13 2.87 -12.82
CA ARG A 196 27.31 1.98 -12.85
C ARG A 196 27.33 1.00 -11.67
N GLY A 197 26.91 1.43 -10.48
CA GLY A 197 26.82 0.55 -9.32
C GLY A 197 25.78 -0.55 -9.51
N LEU A 198 24.63 -0.23 -10.12
CA LEU A 198 23.53 -1.18 -10.39
C LEU A 198 23.91 -2.39 -11.26
N VAL A 199 24.95 -2.24 -12.10
CA VAL A 199 25.39 -3.26 -13.06
C VAL A 199 26.76 -3.84 -12.72
N THR A 200 27.33 -3.48 -11.57
CA THR A 200 28.59 -4.01 -11.07
C THR A 200 28.33 -5.18 -10.13
N VAL A 201 29.10 -6.25 -10.29
CA VAL A 201 29.10 -7.41 -9.39
C VAL A 201 30.53 -7.67 -8.88
N PRO A 202 30.70 -8.31 -7.72
CA PRO A 202 32.01 -8.62 -7.19
C PRO A 202 32.83 -9.51 -8.14
N GLU A 203 34.16 -9.40 -8.05
CA GLU A 203 35.05 -10.32 -8.76
C GLU A 203 34.77 -11.77 -8.33
N GLY A 204 34.69 -12.68 -9.30
CA GLY A 204 34.37 -14.09 -9.06
C GLY A 204 32.88 -14.42 -8.91
N PHE A 205 31.98 -13.42 -8.86
CA PHE A 205 30.54 -13.66 -8.76
C PHE A 205 29.97 -14.25 -10.05
N ARG A 206 29.37 -15.44 -9.97
CA ARG A 206 28.90 -16.21 -11.13
C ARG A 206 27.43 -15.96 -11.38
N LEU A 207 27.17 -15.08 -12.34
CA LEU A 207 25.81 -14.77 -12.77
C LEU A 207 25.21 -15.86 -13.64
N ASN A 208 23.90 -16.04 -13.51
CA ASN A 208 23.13 -16.74 -14.54
C ASN A 208 23.29 -16.01 -15.89
N PRO A 209 23.57 -16.71 -17.01
CA PRO A 209 23.79 -16.07 -18.30
C PRO A 209 22.64 -15.19 -18.80
N LYS A 210 21.39 -15.50 -18.42
CA LYS A 210 20.22 -14.68 -18.78
C LYS A 210 20.18 -13.37 -17.98
N VAL A 211 20.60 -13.40 -16.72
CA VAL A 211 20.68 -12.21 -15.86
C VAL A 211 21.85 -11.33 -16.29
N ALA A 212 23.00 -11.92 -16.62
CA ALA A 212 24.15 -11.19 -17.16
C ALA A 212 23.78 -10.38 -18.42
N ARG A 213 22.99 -10.95 -19.34
CA ARG A 213 22.48 -10.23 -20.52
C ARG A 213 21.57 -9.05 -20.15
N GLN A 214 20.75 -9.18 -19.11
CA GLN A 214 19.88 -8.09 -18.65
C GLN A 214 20.69 -6.97 -17.99
N LEU A 215 21.70 -7.30 -17.20
CA LEU A 215 22.62 -6.31 -16.63
C LEU A 215 23.43 -5.59 -17.72
N GLU A 216 23.83 -6.29 -18.77
CA GLU A 216 24.53 -5.66 -19.90
C GLU A 216 23.63 -4.73 -20.72
N ALA A 217 22.37 -5.12 -20.95
CA ALA A 217 21.39 -4.23 -21.56
C ALA A 217 21.14 -2.97 -20.71
N LYS A 218 21.04 -3.13 -19.38
CA LYS A 218 20.93 -2.04 -18.41
C LYS A 218 22.16 -1.12 -18.48
N ARG A 219 23.36 -1.70 -18.51
CA ARG A 219 24.64 -0.96 -18.66
C ARG A 219 24.63 -0.11 -19.92
N THR A 220 24.33 -0.73 -21.06
CA THR A 220 24.28 -0.06 -22.36
C THR A 220 23.30 1.13 -22.35
N ALA A 221 22.09 0.94 -21.81
CA ALA A 221 21.07 1.98 -21.75
C ALA A 221 21.48 3.17 -20.85
N ILE A 222 22.13 2.89 -19.71
CA ILE A 222 22.64 3.92 -18.80
C ILE A 222 23.80 4.70 -19.43
N GLU A 223 24.71 4.01 -20.12
CA GLU A 223 25.87 4.63 -20.76
C GLU A 223 25.47 5.52 -21.94
N SER A 224 24.58 5.02 -22.81
CA SER A 224 24.04 5.77 -23.94
C SER A 224 23.08 6.89 -23.50
N GLY A 225 22.37 6.70 -22.40
CA GLY A 225 21.29 7.58 -21.96
C GLY A 225 19.97 7.35 -22.69
N GLU A 226 19.87 6.30 -23.50
CA GLU A 226 18.69 5.96 -24.31
C GLU A 226 18.15 4.57 -23.96
N GLY A 227 16.83 4.39 -24.09
CA GLY A 227 16.21 3.08 -23.91
C GLY A 227 16.16 2.62 -22.44
N ILE A 228 16.05 3.55 -21.50
CA ILE A 228 15.89 3.25 -20.07
C ILE A 228 14.53 2.58 -19.86
N ASP A 229 14.54 1.28 -19.59
CA ASP A 229 13.32 0.50 -19.35
C ASP A 229 12.74 0.70 -17.94
N TRP A 230 11.58 0.09 -17.70
CA TRP A 230 10.83 0.25 -16.45
C TRP A 230 11.64 -0.16 -15.21
N ALA A 231 12.30 -1.32 -15.27
CA ALA A 231 13.10 -1.84 -14.17
C ALA A 231 14.38 -1.02 -13.94
N THR A 232 14.95 -0.43 -14.99
CA THR A 232 16.11 0.44 -14.87
C THR A 232 15.73 1.79 -14.27
N ALA A 233 14.60 2.38 -14.66
CA ALA A 233 14.09 3.58 -14.04
C ALA A 233 13.76 3.37 -12.55
N GLU A 234 13.14 2.23 -12.20
CA GLU A 234 12.90 1.85 -10.80
C GLU A 234 14.20 1.78 -9.99
N ALA A 235 15.19 1.05 -10.52
CA ALA A 235 16.48 0.87 -9.86
C ALA A 235 17.24 2.20 -9.73
N LEU A 236 17.20 3.06 -10.75
CA LEU A 236 17.79 4.41 -10.70
C LEU A 236 17.10 5.28 -9.63
N ALA A 237 15.77 5.23 -9.52
CA ALA A 237 15.03 5.97 -8.50
C ALA A 237 15.45 5.55 -7.09
N ILE A 238 15.43 4.23 -6.83
CA ILE A 238 15.78 3.65 -5.54
C ILE A 238 17.25 3.93 -5.19
N ALA A 239 18.17 3.66 -6.12
CA ALA A 239 19.59 3.86 -5.89
C ALA A 239 19.95 5.34 -5.69
N ALA A 240 19.32 6.26 -6.44
CA ALA A 240 19.48 7.69 -6.21
C ALA A 240 18.95 8.12 -4.83
N LEU A 241 17.80 7.58 -4.38
CA LEU A 241 17.28 7.86 -3.03
C LEU A 241 18.24 7.37 -1.93
N CYS A 242 18.78 6.14 -2.08
CA CYS A 242 19.78 5.61 -1.16
C CYS A 242 21.07 6.46 -1.17
N ALA A 243 21.49 6.87 -2.36
CA ALA A 243 22.55 7.84 -2.59
C ALA A 243 22.15 9.29 -2.26
N GLU A 244 21.01 9.53 -1.64
CA GLU A 244 20.63 10.82 -1.06
C GLU A 244 20.36 10.66 0.44
N GLY A 245 20.70 9.51 1.03
CA GLY A 245 20.52 9.21 2.44
C GLY A 245 19.10 8.78 2.81
N THR A 246 18.26 8.43 1.84
CA THR A 246 16.89 7.96 2.06
C THR A 246 16.86 6.43 2.08
N HIS A 247 16.41 5.85 3.18
CA HIS A 247 16.19 4.41 3.30
C HIS A 247 15.06 3.98 2.35
N VAL A 248 15.19 2.80 1.75
CA VAL A 248 14.14 2.24 0.91
C VAL A 248 13.88 0.80 1.35
N ARG A 249 12.62 0.48 1.57
CA ARG A 249 12.15 -0.85 1.94
C ARG A 249 11.10 -1.31 0.94
N MET A 250 11.28 -2.50 0.40
CA MET A 250 10.32 -3.14 -0.51
C MET A 250 9.99 -4.55 -0.02
N SER A 251 8.72 -4.89 0.11
CA SER A 251 8.32 -6.27 0.38
C SER A 251 7.21 -6.73 -0.56
N GLY A 252 7.16 -8.04 -0.77
CA GLY A 252 6.18 -8.67 -1.65
C GLY A 252 6.65 -10.05 -2.05
N GLN A 253 5.73 -10.86 -2.56
CA GLN A 253 6.03 -12.22 -2.98
C GLN A 253 6.95 -12.19 -4.21
N ASP A 254 8.14 -12.77 -4.10
CA ASP A 254 9.17 -12.81 -5.14
C ASP A 254 9.69 -11.42 -5.61
N SER A 255 9.52 -10.37 -4.82
CA SER A 255 9.88 -9.00 -5.22
C SER A 255 11.36 -8.84 -5.55
N GLY A 256 12.27 -9.60 -4.92
CA GLY A 256 13.72 -9.53 -5.17
C GLY A 256 14.10 -9.82 -6.63
N ARG A 257 13.50 -10.87 -7.21
CA ARG A 257 13.61 -11.19 -8.65
C ARG A 257 12.63 -10.36 -9.47
N GLY A 258 11.45 -10.10 -8.91
CA GLY A 258 10.24 -9.66 -9.58
C GLY A 258 9.48 -10.86 -10.16
N THR A 259 8.15 -10.85 -10.00
CA THR A 259 7.23 -11.86 -10.55
C THR A 259 7.49 -12.10 -12.04
N PHE A 260 7.65 -11.02 -12.81
CA PHE A 260 7.89 -11.04 -14.25
C PHE A 260 9.38 -11.14 -14.64
N SER A 261 10.25 -11.46 -13.67
CA SER A 261 11.70 -11.63 -13.85
C SER A 261 12.36 -10.40 -14.49
N HIS A 262 11.89 -9.21 -14.12
CA HIS A 262 12.30 -7.92 -14.68
C HIS A 262 13.25 -7.15 -13.76
N ARG A 263 13.16 -7.35 -12.44
CA ARG A 263 13.83 -6.48 -11.46
C ARG A 263 15.26 -6.92 -11.17
N HIS A 264 15.46 -8.17 -10.77
CA HIS A 264 16.76 -8.72 -10.37
C HIS A 264 17.54 -7.81 -9.40
N ALA A 265 16.85 -7.26 -8.40
CA ALA A 265 17.47 -6.44 -7.36
C ALA A 265 18.33 -7.28 -6.41
N VAL A 266 17.98 -8.57 -6.26
CA VAL A 266 18.80 -9.59 -5.61
C VAL A 266 19.38 -10.52 -6.69
N LEU A 267 20.70 -10.58 -6.75
CA LEU A 267 21.45 -11.50 -7.59
C LEU A 267 21.86 -12.71 -6.75
N VAL A 268 21.86 -13.90 -7.35
CA VAL A 268 22.23 -15.16 -6.68
C VAL A 268 23.40 -15.78 -7.44
N ASP A 269 24.50 -16.00 -6.73
CA ASP A 269 25.66 -16.69 -7.27
C ASP A 269 25.29 -18.14 -7.64
N GLN A 270 25.62 -18.56 -8.86
CA GLN A 270 25.19 -19.86 -9.39
C GLN A 270 25.99 -21.06 -8.83
N GLU A 271 27.07 -20.83 -8.07
CA GLU A 271 27.84 -21.90 -7.42
C GLU A 271 27.64 -21.95 -5.90
N THR A 272 27.51 -20.79 -5.25
CA THR A 272 27.48 -20.68 -3.78
C THR A 272 26.11 -20.33 -3.21
N GLU A 273 25.17 -19.91 -4.06
CA GLU A 273 23.86 -19.35 -3.67
C GLU A 273 23.94 -18.07 -2.82
N GLU A 274 25.13 -17.46 -2.72
CA GLU A 274 25.31 -16.19 -2.05
C GLU A 274 24.48 -15.09 -2.74
N ARG A 275 23.79 -14.30 -1.93
CA ARG A 275 22.91 -13.21 -2.40
C ARG A 275 23.69 -11.90 -2.42
N TYR A 276 23.63 -11.19 -3.54
CA TYR A 276 24.24 -9.87 -3.73
C TYR A 276 23.22 -8.85 -4.22
N MET A 277 23.22 -7.65 -3.63
CA MET A 277 22.30 -6.56 -3.98
C MET A 277 23.09 -5.36 -4.49
N PRO A 278 23.26 -5.18 -5.82
CA PRO A 278 24.09 -4.10 -6.38
C PRO A 278 23.74 -2.69 -5.86
N ILE A 279 22.44 -2.44 -5.59
CA ILE A 279 21.96 -1.16 -5.04
C ILE A 279 22.67 -0.78 -3.74
N ASN A 280 23.03 -1.74 -2.88
CA ASN A 280 23.67 -1.49 -1.58
C ASN A 280 25.19 -1.25 -1.67
N HIS A 281 25.77 -1.30 -2.87
CA HIS A 281 27.21 -1.16 -3.11
C HIS A 281 27.54 -0.03 -4.09
N VAL A 282 26.67 0.97 -4.20
CA VAL A 282 26.86 2.12 -5.10
C VAL A 282 27.92 3.08 -4.55
N ARG A 283 27.84 3.43 -3.26
CA ARG A 283 28.79 4.34 -2.60
C ARG A 283 28.92 4.08 -1.10
N ALA A 284 30.05 4.45 -0.52
CA ALA A 284 30.24 4.42 0.92
C ALA A 284 29.27 5.39 1.63
N GLY A 285 28.66 4.95 2.73
CA GLY A 285 27.76 5.79 3.54
C GLY A 285 26.38 6.08 2.92
N GLN A 286 25.99 5.39 1.84
CA GLN A 286 24.60 5.44 1.37
C GLN A 286 23.63 4.85 2.40
N ALA A 287 22.37 5.26 2.32
CA ALA A 287 21.31 4.61 3.07
C ALA A 287 21.06 3.18 2.55
N PRO A 288 20.60 2.26 3.42
CA PRO A 288 20.30 0.90 3.04
C PRO A 288 19.04 0.81 2.16
N PHE A 289 19.11 -0.10 1.20
CA PHE A 289 17.96 -0.65 0.51
C PHE A 289 17.69 -2.07 1.02
N GLU A 290 16.47 -2.30 1.48
CA GLU A 290 15.97 -3.61 1.90
C GLU A 290 14.90 -4.07 0.90
N ILE A 291 15.07 -5.28 0.37
CA ILE A 291 14.04 -5.96 -0.42
C ILE A 291 13.81 -7.37 0.12
N LEU A 292 12.55 -7.67 0.42
CA LEU A 292 12.14 -8.87 1.11
C LEU A 292 11.15 -9.66 0.25
N ASP A 293 11.52 -10.90 -0.07
CA ASP A 293 10.55 -11.87 -0.58
C ASP A 293 9.65 -12.27 0.60
N SER A 294 8.42 -11.73 0.63
CA SER A 294 7.48 -11.93 1.74
C SER A 294 6.91 -13.35 1.76
N PRO A 295 6.36 -13.84 2.88
CA PRO A 295 5.54 -15.05 2.85
C PRO A 295 4.29 -14.83 2.00
N LEU A 296 3.57 -15.93 1.73
CA LEU A 296 2.30 -15.92 0.99
C LEU A 296 1.15 -15.38 1.87
N SER A 297 1.22 -14.08 2.18
CA SER A 297 0.25 -13.35 2.99
C SER A 297 0.14 -11.92 2.45
N GLU A 298 -1.08 -11.48 2.13
CA GLU A 298 -1.35 -10.09 1.78
C GLU A 298 -1.75 -9.28 3.02
N ALA A 299 -2.72 -9.74 3.82
CA ALA A 299 -3.26 -8.96 4.92
C ALA A 299 -2.22 -8.68 6.02
N GLY A 300 -1.48 -9.72 6.44
CA GLY A 300 -0.41 -9.61 7.42
C GLY A 300 0.72 -8.68 6.94
N VAL A 301 1.19 -8.87 5.70
CA VAL A 301 2.32 -8.10 5.15
C VAL A 301 1.92 -6.64 4.89
N VAL A 302 0.78 -6.36 4.25
CA VAL A 302 0.32 -4.97 4.01
C VAL A 302 0.07 -4.25 5.34
N GLY A 303 -0.48 -4.94 6.34
CA GLY A 303 -0.63 -4.41 7.70
C GLY A 303 0.71 -4.03 8.33
N PHE A 304 1.73 -4.87 8.17
CA PHE A 304 3.08 -4.61 8.65
C PHE A 304 3.71 -3.39 7.95
N GLU A 305 3.67 -3.34 6.62
CA GLU A 305 4.25 -2.23 5.84
C GLU A 305 3.53 -0.91 6.09
N TYR A 306 2.21 -0.94 6.30
CA TYR A 306 1.47 0.24 6.75
C TYR A 306 2.00 0.73 8.09
N GLY A 307 2.16 -0.16 9.08
CA GLY A 307 2.75 0.18 10.38
C GLY A 307 4.16 0.76 10.28
N TYR A 308 5.02 0.17 9.44
CA TYR A 308 6.36 0.69 9.17
C TYR A 308 6.31 2.13 8.63
N SER A 309 5.44 2.38 7.64
CA SER A 309 5.30 3.70 7.02
C SER A 309 4.81 4.79 8.00
N LEU A 310 4.17 4.41 9.10
CA LEU A 310 3.78 5.34 10.17
C LEU A 310 4.96 5.64 11.11
N ALA A 311 5.78 4.63 11.39
CA ALA A 311 6.88 4.73 12.35
C ALA A 311 8.06 5.52 11.79
N ASP A 312 8.40 5.30 10.51
CA ASP A 312 9.47 6.03 9.83
C ASP A 312 8.98 6.69 8.54
N PRO A 313 8.58 7.97 8.60
CA PRO A 313 8.14 8.71 7.41
C PRO A 313 9.29 9.12 6.50
N ARG A 314 10.56 8.90 6.88
CA ARG A 314 11.71 9.25 6.04
C ARG A 314 12.11 8.10 5.10
N THR A 315 11.62 6.89 5.33
CA THR A 315 11.80 5.73 4.46
C THR A 315 10.79 5.71 3.32
N LEU A 316 11.23 5.34 2.10
CA LEU A 316 10.31 4.93 1.03
C LEU A 316 9.90 3.47 1.27
N VAL A 317 8.64 3.25 1.67
CA VAL A 317 8.09 1.91 1.93
C VAL A 317 7.22 1.47 0.76
N LEU A 318 7.55 0.34 0.14
CA LEU A 318 6.80 -0.25 -0.97
C LEU A 318 6.32 -1.65 -0.60
N TRP A 319 5.07 -1.95 -0.99
CA TRP A 319 4.53 -3.29 -1.04
C TRP A 319 4.14 -3.63 -2.47
N GLU A 320 4.54 -4.82 -2.96
CA GLU A 320 4.20 -5.31 -4.30
C GLU A 320 3.34 -6.58 -4.22
N ALA A 321 2.16 -6.52 -4.84
CA ALA A 321 1.35 -7.70 -5.08
C ALA A 321 1.95 -8.52 -6.24
N GLN A 322 1.88 -9.85 -6.16
CA GLN A 322 2.33 -10.71 -7.27
C GLN A 322 1.54 -10.43 -8.57
N PHE A 323 0.22 -10.32 -8.43
CA PHE A 323 -0.69 -9.68 -9.37
C PHE A 323 -1.61 -8.75 -8.58
N GLY A 324 -2.00 -7.62 -9.17
CA GLY A 324 -2.81 -6.63 -8.46
C GLY A 324 -4.18 -7.17 -8.03
N ASP A 325 -4.67 -8.20 -8.69
CA ASP A 325 -5.92 -8.92 -8.39
C ASP A 325 -5.95 -9.43 -6.92
N PHE A 326 -4.80 -9.82 -6.36
CA PHE A 326 -4.69 -10.43 -5.03
C PHE A 326 -4.69 -9.43 -3.86
N ALA A 327 -4.58 -8.12 -4.14
CA ALA A 327 -4.61 -7.10 -3.09
C ALA A 327 -5.95 -7.07 -2.30
N ASN A 328 -7.00 -7.72 -2.83
CA ASN A 328 -8.26 -7.92 -2.12
C ASN A 328 -8.11 -8.78 -0.84
N GLY A 329 -7.06 -9.59 -0.70
CA GLY A 329 -6.73 -10.29 0.55
C GLY A 329 -6.48 -9.31 1.70
N ALA A 330 -5.96 -8.12 1.40
CA ALA A 330 -5.67 -7.06 2.36
C ALA A 330 -6.77 -5.97 2.43
N GLN A 331 -8.00 -6.24 1.97
CA GLN A 331 -9.04 -5.21 1.83
C GLN A 331 -9.34 -4.45 3.14
N VAL A 332 -9.34 -5.14 4.29
CA VAL A 332 -9.57 -4.49 5.60
C VAL A 332 -8.49 -3.44 5.89
N ILE A 333 -7.24 -3.71 5.51
CA ILE A 333 -6.13 -2.76 5.69
C ILE A 333 -6.31 -1.57 4.73
N ILE A 334 -6.71 -1.81 3.49
CA ILE A 334 -6.95 -0.76 2.49
C ILE A 334 -8.09 0.18 2.95
N ASP A 335 -9.23 -0.39 3.37
CA ASP A 335 -10.43 0.37 3.73
C ASP A 335 -10.22 1.11 5.06
N GLN A 336 -9.73 0.40 6.08
CA GLN A 336 -9.73 0.89 7.46
C GLN A 336 -8.43 1.58 7.85
N PHE A 337 -7.37 1.51 7.05
CA PHE A 337 -6.09 2.13 7.39
C PHE A 337 -5.57 2.99 6.24
N LEU A 338 -5.29 2.39 5.09
CA LEU A 338 -4.67 3.10 3.96
C LEU A 338 -5.51 4.30 3.49
N SER A 339 -6.81 4.10 3.27
CA SER A 339 -7.68 5.13 2.70
C SER A 339 -8.31 6.08 3.73
N SER A 340 -8.29 5.75 5.02
CA SER A 340 -9.03 6.50 6.04
C SER A 340 -8.24 6.82 7.31
N GLY A 341 -6.99 6.36 7.43
CA GLY A 341 -6.17 6.53 8.64
C GLY A 341 -5.86 7.99 8.97
N GLU A 342 -5.61 8.81 7.95
CA GLU A 342 -5.38 10.24 8.13
C GLU A 342 -6.65 10.96 8.57
N ALA A 343 -7.80 10.67 7.95
CA ALA A 343 -9.06 11.31 8.34
C ALA A 343 -9.52 10.91 9.75
N LYS A 344 -9.31 9.65 10.16
CA LYS A 344 -9.80 9.13 11.45
C LYS A 344 -8.86 9.41 12.62
N TRP A 345 -7.55 9.33 12.37
CA TRP A 345 -6.53 9.32 13.42
C TRP A 345 -5.41 10.32 13.17
N LEU A 346 -5.51 11.10 12.09
CA LEU A 346 -4.53 12.11 11.72
C LEU A 346 -3.15 11.49 11.48
N ARG A 347 -3.14 10.22 11.03
CA ARG A 347 -1.94 9.46 10.69
C ARG A 347 -1.74 9.44 9.18
N MET A 348 -0.76 10.21 8.71
CA MET A 348 -0.27 10.13 7.34
C MET A 348 0.52 8.83 7.12
N SER A 349 0.58 8.35 5.87
CA SER A 349 1.36 7.18 5.47
C SER A 349 2.01 7.43 4.11
N GLY A 350 3.27 7.00 3.95
CA GLY A 350 3.99 7.05 2.68
C GLY A 350 3.99 5.73 1.91
N LEU A 351 3.12 4.78 2.27
CA LEU A 351 3.11 3.43 1.69
C LEU A 351 2.78 3.46 0.19
N VAL A 352 3.64 2.84 -0.61
CA VAL A 352 3.44 2.62 -2.04
C VAL A 352 2.92 1.20 -2.27
N MET A 353 1.76 1.07 -2.91
CA MET A 353 1.23 -0.21 -3.38
C MET A 353 1.50 -0.36 -4.87
N LEU A 354 2.28 -1.37 -5.25
CA LEU A 354 2.56 -1.74 -6.63
C LEU A 354 1.65 -2.91 -7.02
N LEU A 355 0.72 -2.66 -7.95
CA LEU A 355 -0.34 -3.58 -8.30
C LEU A 355 -0.28 -3.93 -9.79
N PRO A 356 0.33 -5.05 -10.18
CA PRO A 356 0.40 -5.45 -11.58
C PRO A 356 -0.98 -5.56 -12.22
N HIS A 357 -1.20 -4.81 -13.30
CA HIS A 357 -2.52 -4.61 -13.90
C HIS A 357 -2.42 -4.50 -15.41
N ALA A 358 -3.16 -5.35 -16.14
CA ALA A 358 -3.30 -5.26 -17.59
C ALA A 358 -4.19 -6.39 -18.12
N TYR A 359 -5.07 -6.09 -19.08
CA TYR A 359 -5.89 -7.10 -19.74
C TYR A 359 -5.11 -7.69 -20.92
N GLU A 360 -4.62 -8.91 -20.71
CA GLU A 360 -3.70 -9.62 -21.65
C GLU A 360 -4.18 -11.04 -21.97
N GLY A 361 -5.45 -11.35 -21.66
CA GLY A 361 -6.04 -12.66 -21.93
C GLY A 361 -5.62 -13.77 -20.99
N GLN A 362 -5.09 -13.43 -19.80
CA GLN A 362 -4.67 -14.39 -18.76
C GLN A 362 -5.79 -14.81 -17.79
N GLY A 363 -7.04 -14.44 -18.09
CA GLY A 363 -8.20 -14.78 -17.27
C GLY A 363 -8.48 -13.79 -16.12
N PRO A 364 -9.46 -14.11 -15.27
CA PRO A 364 -10.04 -13.14 -14.34
C PRO A 364 -9.18 -12.78 -13.12
N GLU A 365 -8.28 -13.65 -12.67
CA GLU A 365 -7.42 -13.42 -11.49
C GLU A 365 -6.02 -12.91 -11.86
N HIS A 366 -5.77 -12.54 -13.13
CA HIS A 366 -4.48 -12.06 -13.60
C HIS A 366 -4.62 -10.84 -14.52
N SER A 367 -5.68 -10.06 -14.37
CA SER A 367 -6.00 -8.95 -15.28
C SER A 367 -6.25 -7.63 -14.56
N SER A 368 -6.97 -7.65 -13.43
CA SER A 368 -7.53 -6.45 -12.82
C SER A 368 -7.14 -6.30 -11.36
N ALA A 369 -6.35 -5.26 -11.09
CA ALA A 369 -6.15 -4.72 -9.76
C ALA A 369 -7.36 -3.95 -9.22
N ARG A 370 -8.50 -3.95 -9.93
CA ARG A 370 -9.75 -3.27 -9.54
C ARG A 370 -9.57 -1.79 -9.27
N ILE A 371 -9.03 -1.08 -10.27
CA ILE A 371 -8.82 0.38 -10.24
C ILE A 371 -10.06 1.11 -9.71
N GLU A 372 -11.25 0.67 -10.13
CA GLU A 372 -12.54 1.26 -9.74
C GLU A 372 -12.74 1.32 -8.22
N ARG A 373 -12.22 0.33 -7.47
CA ARG A 373 -12.39 0.25 -6.02
C ARG A 373 -11.53 1.27 -5.29
N TYR A 374 -10.27 1.40 -5.71
CA TYR A 374 -9.38 2.44 -5.15
C TYR A 374 -9.91 3.83 -5.47
N LEU A 375 -10.42 4.06 -6.69
CA LEU A 375 -11.04 5.33 -7.06
C LEU A 375 -12.34 5.62 -6.29
N GLN A 376 -13.12 4.60 -5.95
CA GLN A 376 -14.30 4.77 -5.09
C GLN A 376 -13.92 5.19 -3.67
N LEU A 377 -12.78 4.74 -3.16
CA LEU A 377 -12.26 5.14 -1.85
C LEU A 377 -11.65 6.54 -1.82
N CYS A 378 -11.45 7.18 -2.97
CA CYS A 378 -10.77 8.48 -3.06
C CYS A 378 -11.68 9.64 -2.63
N ALA A 379 -11.30 10.32 -1.55
CA ALA A 379 -11.90 11.57 -1.07
C ALA A 379 -10.87 12.39 -0.28
N GLU A 380 -11.04 13.71 -0.16
CA GLU A 380 -10.24 14.57 0.73
C GLU A 380 -8.71 14.37 0.62
N ASP A 381 -8.21 14.16 -0.60
CA ASP A 381 -6.79 13.91 -0.88
C ASP A 381 -6.19 12.75 -0.07
N ASN A 382 -6.98 11.74 0.32
CA ASN A 382 -6.56 10.63 1.19
C ASN A 382 -5.47 9.74 0.58
N ILE A 383 -5.58 9.38 -0.70
CA ILE A 383 -4.61 8.53 -1.42
C ILE A 383 -4.21 9.15 -2.76
N GLN A 384 -3.25 8.54 -3.45
CA GLN A 384 -2.89 8.87 -4.83
C GLN A 384 -3.07 7.62 -5.69
N VAL A 385 -3.68 7.78 -6.87
CA VAL A 385 -3.97 6.65 -7.76
C VAL A 385 -3.38 6.92 -9.14
N CYS A 386 -2.44 6.08 -9.57
CA CYS A 386 -1.66 6.25 -10.80
C CYS A 386 -1.68 4.97 -11.66
N ASN A 387 -1.74 5.13 -12.97
CA ASN A 387 -1.60 4.06 -13.96
C ASN A 387 -0.67 4.55 -15.07
N LEU A 388 0.63 4.32 -14.85
CA LEU A 388 1.71 5.03 -15.53
C LEU A 388 2.09 4.33 -16.84
N THR A 389 2.54 5.10 -17.84
CA THR A 389 2.85 4.55 -19.18
C THR A 389 4.31 4.62 -19.59
N ASN A 390 5.18 5.32 -18.86
CA ASN A 390 6.61 5.38 -19.19
C ASN A 390 7.52 5.30 -17.96
N ALA A 391 8.76 4.90 -18.22
CA ALA A 391 9.76 4.64 -17.19
C ALA A 391 10.13 5.89 -16.38
N ALA A 392 10.30 7.05 -17.02
CA ALA A 392 10.61 8.32 -16.34
C ALA A 392 9.52 8.77 -15.37
N ASN A 393 8.24 8.64 -15.74
CA ASN A 393 7.14 9.02 -14.87
C ASN A 393 7.04 8.09 -13.65
N TYR A 394 7.38 6.80 -13.81
CA TYR A 394 7.51 5.88 -12.68
C TYR A 394 8.66 6.26 -11.75
N PHE A 395 9.85 6.58 -12.29
CA PHE A 395 10.98 7.11 -11.53
C PHE A 395 10.57 8.32 -10.67
N HIS A 396 9.90 9.30 -11.28
CA HIS A 396 9.44 10.50 -10.58
C HIS A 396 8.35 10.19 -9.55
N ALA A 397 7.42 9.28 -9.84
CA ALA A 397 6.36 8.90 -8.91
C ALA A 397 6.92 8.34 -7.59
N LEU A 398 7.96 7.50 -7.67
CA LEU A 398 8.64 6.93 -6.50
C LEU A 398 9.36 8.01 -5.69
N ARG A 399 10.20 8.82 -6.34
CA ARG A 399 10.96 9.88 -5.66
C ARG A 399 10.05 10.92 -5.00
N ARG A 400 8.92 11.24 -5.64
CA ARG A 400 7.93 12.20 -5.14
C ARG A 400 7.33 11.79 -3.79
N GLN A 401 7.32 10.51 -3.43
CA GLN A 401 6.79 10.05 -2.13
C GLN A 401 7.59 10.56 -0.94
N VAL A 402 8.90 10.70 -1.10
CA VAL A 402 9.83 11.08 -0.02
C VAL A 402 10.41 12.48 -0.19
N ARG A 403 10.43 13.03 -1.40
CA ARG A 403 10.93 14.38 -1.69
C ARG A 403 9.91 15.49 -1.46
N ARG A 404 8.63 15.16 -1.24
CA ARG A 404 7.65 16.11 -0.71
C ARG A 404 7.74 16.17 0.81
N ASN A 405 7.34 17.30 1.40
CA ASN A 405 7.31 17.51 2.84
C ASN A 405 6.05 16.96 3.54
N PHE A 406 5.30 16.09 2.88
CA PHE A 406 4.14 15.38 3.44
C PHE A 406 4.13 13.93 2.96
N ARG A 407 3.29 13.07 3.56
CA ARG A 407 3.14 11.66 3.15
C ARG A 407 1.69 11.35 2.81
N LYS A 408 1.48 10.71 1.67
CA LYS A 408 0.19 10.19 1.22
C LYS A 408 0.41 8.83 0.58
N PRO A 409 -0.44 7.83 0.84
CA PRO A 409 -0.34 6.55 0.14
C PRO A 409 -0.34 6.73 -1.38
N LEU A 410 0.35 5.84 -2.07
CA LEU A 410 0.40 5.81 -3.53
C LEU A 410 0.06 4.42 -4.04
N VAL A 411 -1.03 4.32 -4.79
CA VAL A 411 -1.43 3.12 -5.52
C VAL A 411 -0.99 3.28 -6.97
N VAL A 412 -0.10 2.38 -7.41
CA VAL A 412 0.41 2.34 -8.79
C VAL A 412 -0.04 1.04 -9.44
N PHE A 413 -0.83 1.17 -10.51
CA PHE A 413 -1.13 0.05 -11.39
C PHE A 413 0.05 -0.18 -12.32
N THR A 414 0.89 -1.17 -11.97
CA THR A 414 2.15 -1.43 -12.67
C THR A 414 1.92 -2.30 -13.90
N PRO A 415 2.71 -2.12 -14.97
CA PRO A 415 2.57 -2.92 -16.18
C PRO A 415 3.03 -4.37 -15.98
N LYS A 416 2.57 -5.27 -16.84
CA LYS A 416 3.03 -6.66 -16.93
C LYS A 416 3.84 -6.90 -18.20
N SER A 417 3.19 -7.12 -19.35
CA SER A 417 3.87 -7.33 -20.63
C SER A 417 4.76 -6.17 -21.06
N LEU A 418 4.39 -4.94 -20.68
CA LEU A 418 5.11 -3.73 -21.08
C LEU A 418 6.40 -3.49 -20.31
N LEU A 419 6.73 -4.27 -19.27
CA LEU A 419 7.96 -4.08 -18.48
C LEU A 419 9.24 -4.12 -19.33
N ARG A 420 9.19 -4.77 -20.51
CA ARG A 420 10.32 -4.90 -21.47
C ARG A 420 10.02 -4.25 -22.83
N ALA A 421 8.88 -3.58 -22.97
CA ALA A 421 8.47 -2.98 -24.23
C ALA A 421 9.32 -1.76 -24.55
N LYS A 422 9.72 -1.57 -25.81
CA LYS A 422 10.52 -0.41 -26.22
C LYS A 422 9.73 0.90 -26.08
N GLU A 423 8.42 0.79 -26.22
CA GLU A 423 7.48 1.91 -26.21
C GLU A 423 7.33 2.57 -24.84
N VAL A 424 7.65 1.87 -23.75
CA VAL A 424 7.64 2.43 -22.39
C VAL A 424 8.99 2.98 -21.95
N THR A 425 10.04 2.79 -22.75
CA THR A 425 11.38 3.26 -22.40
C THR A 425 11.45 4.78 -22.43
N SER A 426 12.35 5.32 -21.61
CA SER A 426 12.62 6.76 -21.52
C SER A 426 14.08 7.05 -21.80
N ARG A 427 14.40 8.32 -22.01
CA ARG A 427 15.77 8.81 -22.00
C ARG A 427 16.20 9.17 -20.59
N LEU A 428 17.51 9.17 -20.34
CA LEU A 428 18.06 9.49 -19.01
C LEU A 428 17.86 10.97 -18.62
N ASP A 429 17.80 11.88 -19.60
CA ASP A 429 17.53 13.31 -19.36
C ASP A 429 16.10 13.57 -18.86
N GLU A 430 15.16 12.67 -19.18
CA GLU A 430 13.80 12.70 -18.62
C GLU A 430 13.75 12.35 -17.13
N MET A 431 14.88 11.98 -16.52
CA MET A 431 15.06 11.80 -15.05
C MET A 431 16.01 12.85 -14.46
N GLY A 432 16.49 13.79 -15.29
CA GLY A 432 17.46 14.82 -14.96
C GLY A 432 16.92 15.94 -14.06
N PRO A 433 17.73 16.96 -13.72
CA PRO A 433 17.36 18.00 -12.76
C PRO A 433 16.14 18.85 -13.14
N SER A 434 15.83 18.96 -14.43
CA SER A 434 14.72 19.78 -14.94
C SER A 434 13.44 19.00 -15.22
N SER A 435 13.43 17.68 -14.98
CA SER A 435 12.26 16.84 -15.22
C SER A 435 11.44 16.62 -13.94
N SER A 436 10.19 16.20 -14.10
CA SER A 436 9.27 15.98 -12.99
C SER A 436 8.15 15.02 -13.38
N PHE A 437 7.34 14.62 -12.40
CA PHE A 437 6.16 13.81 -12.65
C PHE A 437 5.11 14.54 -13.51
N HIS A 438 4.58 13.85 -14.52
CA HIS A 438 3.52 14.33 -15.39
C HIS A 438 2.19 13.63 -15.05
N ARG A 439 1.18 14.41 -14.63
CA ARG A 439 -0.16 13.88 -14.30
C ARG A 439 -1.01 13.57 -15.54
N VAL A 440 -0.79 14.32 -16.61
CA VAL A 440 -1.40 14.13 -17.94
C VAL A 440 -0.29 14.28 -18.96
N ILE A 441 -0.22 13.37 -19.92
CA ILE A 441 0.73 13.42 -21.02
C ILE A 441 -0.07 13.58 -22.32
N ASP A 442 0.30 14.60 -23.07
CA ASP A 442 -0.29 14.90 -24.36
C ASP A 442 0.10 13.89 -25.45
N ASP A 443 -0.55 13.99 -26.61
CA ASP A 443 -0.08 13.36 -27.83
C ASP A 443 1.30 13.91 -28.21
N ASN A 444 2.24 13.04 -28.55
CA ASN A 444 3.68 13.34 -28.67
C ASN A 444 4.05 14.25 -29.88
N GLY A 445 3.28 15.29 -30.18
CA GLY A 445 3.55 16.28 -31.22
C GLY A 445 3.35 15.78 -32.66
N SER A 446 2.83 14.56 -32.87
CA SER A 446 2.54 14.00 -34.19
C SER A 446 1.42 14.73 -34.93
N LEU A 447 0.56 15.45 -34.20
CA LEU A 447 -0.51 16.28 -34.73
C LEU A 447 -0.19 17.75 -34.43
N THR A 448 0.46 18.41 -35.39
CA THR A 448 0.96 19.79 -35.24
C THR A 448 -0.12 20.85 -35.36
N ASN A 449 -1.28 20.51 -35.94
CA ASN A 449 -2.44 21.39 -36.01
C ASN A 449 -3.64 20.76 -35.29
N GLY A 450 -3.94 21.29 -34.10
CA GLY A 450 -5.05 20.85 -33.26
C GLY A 450 -6.44 21.00 -33.93
N ASP A 451 -6.60 21.92 -34.88
CA ASP A 451 -7.87 22.14 -35.58
C ASP A 451 -8.25 20.98 -36.52
N GLN A 452 -7.26 20.18 -36.94
CA GLN A 452 -7.47 19.00 -37.78
C GLN A 452 -7.86 17.76 -36.98
N VAL A 453 -7.72 17.82 -35.66
CA VAL A 453 -8.10 16.72 -34.77
C VAL A 453 -9.63 16.66 -34.67
N ARG A 454 -10.18 15.50 -35.01
CA ARG A 454 -11.63 15.25 -34.96
C ARG A 454 -12.03 14.50 -33.70
N ARG A 455 -11.10 13.81 -33.06
CA ARG A 455 -11.33 13.08 -31.82
C ARG A 455 -10.11 13.13 -30.91
N VAL A 456 -10.35 13.24 -29.61
CA VAL A 456 -9.35 12.97 -28.56
C VAL A 456 -9.73 11.68 -27.86
N ALA A 457 -8.87 10.66 -27.93
CA ALA A 457 -8.97 9.46 -27.12
C ALA A 457 -8.17 9.65 -25.82
N LEU A 458 -8.89 9.92 -24.74
CA LEU A 458 -8.36 9.89 -23.38
C LEU A 458 -8.21 8.45 -22.94
N CYS A 459 -7.08 8.09 -22.37
CA CYS A 459 -6.85 6.76 -21.80
C CYS A 459 -5.87 6.79 -20.62
N SER A 460 -5.69 5.64 -19.97
CA SER A 460 -4.76 5.47 -18.87
C SER A 460 -4.13 4.07 -18.93
N GLY A 461 -2.84 3.96 -18.64
CA GLY A 461 -2.12 2.68 -18.69
C GLY A 461 -1.92 2.10 -20.09
N LYS A 462 -1.76 0.77 -20.15
CA LYS A 462 -1.24 0.03 -21.32
C LYS A 462 -2.02 0.26 -22.62
N VAL A 463 -3.33 0.51 -22.54
CA VAL A 463 -4.22 0.63 -23.71
C VAL A 463 -3.76 1.73 -24.66
N TYR A 464 -3.05 2.73 -24.14
CA TYR A 464 -2.39 3.75 -24.96
C TYR A 464 -1.54 3.14 -26.07
N PHE A 465 -0.79 2.08 -25.80
CA PHE A 465 0.11 1.47 -26.78
C PHE A 465 -0.62 0.69 -27.87
N ASP A 466 -1.75 0.05 -27.51
CA ASP A 466 -2.62 -0.59 -28.48
C ASP A 466 -3.26 0.45 -29.42
N LEU A 467 -3.72 1.57 -28.86
CA LEU A 467 -4.23 2.72 -29.62
C LEU A 467 -3.14 3.34 -30.51
N LEU A 468 -1.94 3.54 -29.98
CA LEU A 468 -0.81 4.13 -30.70
C LEU A 468 -0.43 3.27 -31.92
N LYS A 469 -0.31 1.96 -31.72
CA LYS A 469 0.00 1.00 -32.78
C LYS A 469 -1.10 0.99 -33.86
N ALA A 470 -2.37 0.92 -33.47
CA ALA A 470 -3.48 0.89 -34.42
C ALA A 470 -3.61 2.22 -35.18
N ARG A 471 -3.42 3.36 -34.51
CA ARG A 471 -3.43 4.69 -35.14
C ARG A 471 -2.37 4.81 -36.24
N GLY A 472 -1.17 4.28 -36.02
CA GLY A 472 -0.10 4.27 -37.03
C GLY A 472 -0.37 3.37 -38.23
N ALA A 473 -1.29 2.41 -38.11
CA ALA A 473 -1.56 1.41 -39.14
C ALA A 473 -2.60 1.83 -40.20
N LYS A 474 -3.43 2.86 -39.92
CA LYS A 474 -4.46 3.32 -40.86
C LYS A 474 -4.55 4.83 -40.91
N ASP A 475 -4.54 5.40 -42.11
CA ASP A 475 -4.63 6.85 -42.30
C ASP A 475 -5.92 7.46 -41.75
N ALA A 476 -7.02 6.71 -41.77
CA ALA A 476 -8.31 7.11 -41.20
C ALA A 476 -8.25 7.43 -39.69
N TYR A 477 -7.24 6.97 -38.97
CA TYR A 477 -7.08 7.22 -37.53
C TYR A 477 -6.17 8.40 -37.20
N ARG A 478 -5.52 9.01 -38.20
CA ARG A 478 -4.57 10.12 -37.98
C ARG A 478 -5.24 11.40 -37.46
N THR A 479 -6.55 11.53 -37.59
CA THR A 479 -7.31 12.66 -37.00
C THR A 479 -7.66 12.47 -35.53
N THR A 480 -7.20 11.38 -34.90
CA THR A 480 -7.42 11.08 -33.49
C THR A 480 -6.16 11.34 -32.65
N ALA A 481 -6.25 12.29 -31.72
CA ALA A 481 -5.21 12.55 -30.73
C ALA A 481 -5.29 11.55 -29.57
N LEU A 482 -4.14 11.12 -29.05
CA LEU A 482 -4.05 10.19 -27.91
C LEU A 482 -3.49 10.92 -26.69
N VAL A 483 -4.30 11.07 -25.63
CA VAL A 483 -3.91 11.77 -24.41
C VAL A 483 -4.01 10.82 -23.22
N ARG A 484 -2.93 10.76 -22.44
CA ARG A 484 -2.81 9.85 -21.29
C ARG A 484 -3.09 10.58 -19.99
N ILE A 485 -3.94 10.02 -19.16
CA ILE A 485 -4.10 10.42 -17.75
C ILE A 485 -3.29 9.44 -16.89
N GLU A 486 -2.12 9.88 -16.46
CA GLU A 486 -1.16 9.07 -15.68
C GLU A 486 -1.57 9.00 -14.20
N GLN A 487 -2.12 10.10 -13.68
CA GLN A 487 -2.64 10.18 -12.31
C GLN A 487 -4.15 10.40 -12.36
N LEU A 488 -4.90 9.39 -11.90
CA LEU A 488 -6.36 9.40 -11.87
C LEU A 488 -6.89 10.13 -10.62
N TYR A 489 -6.18 10.03 -9.50
CA TYR A 489 -6.50 10.75 -8.27
C TYR A 489 -5.26 11.30 -7.54
N PRO A 490 -5.27 12.53 -7.00
CA PRO A 490 -6.28 13.56 -7.25
C PRO A 490 -6.38 13.93 -8.74
N PHE A 491 -7.60 14.17 -9.22
CA PHE A 491 -7.88 14.28 -10.65
C PHE A 491 -7.24 15.55 -11.26
N PRO A 492 -6.53 15.46 -12.39
CA PRO A 492 -5.75 16.56 -12.94
C PRO A 492 -6.61 17.49 -13.82
N LEU A 493 -7.62 18.13 -13.23
CA LEU A 493 -8.60 18.96 -13.95
C LEU A 493 -7.92 20.07 -14.77
N LYS A 494 -7.10 20.92 -14.12
CA LYS A 494 -6.45 22.06 -14.79
C LYS A 494 -5.48 21.63 -15.91
N PRO A 495 -4.53 20.68 -15.68
CA PRO A 495 -3.66 20.20 -16.77
C PRO A 495 -4.43 19.57 -17.92
N LEU A 496 -5.49 18.79 -17.65
CA LEU A 496 -6.31 18.16 -18.68
C LEU A 496 -7.05 19.21 -19.52
N ALA A 497 -7.71 20.18 -18.88
CA ALA A 497 -8.39 21.27 -19.58
C ALA A 497 -7.45 22.03 -20.52
N LYS A 498 -6.24 22.37 -20.04
CA LYS A 498 -5.21 23.05 -20.84
C LYS A 498 -4.81 22.24 -22.08
N ILE A 499 -4.69 20.92 -21.96
CA ILE A 499 -4.38 20.04 -23.11
C ILE A 499 -5.54 20.02 -24.10
N LEU A 500 -6.77 19.84 -23.61
CA LEU A 500 -7.98 19.71 -24.42
C LEU A 500 -8.34 21.00 -25.18
N GLN A 501 -8.02 22.17 -24.64
CA GLN A 501 -8.26 23.46 -25.31
C GLN A 501 -7.63 23.54 -26.70
N ARG A 502 -6.56 22.77 -26.98
CA ARG A 502 -5.90 22.74 -28.28
C ARG A 502 -6.67 21.93 -29.33
N TYR A 503 -7.67 21.15 -28.92
CA TYR A 503 -8.47 20.28 -29.79
C TYR A 503 -9.93 20.74 -29.83
N CYS A 504 -10.15 22.04 -30.10
CA CYS A 504 -11.45 22.71 -29.96
C CYS A 504 -12.59 22.07 -30.79
N ASN A 505 -12.27 21.46 -31.93
CA ASN A 505 -13.25 20.82 -32.83
C ASN A 505 -13.47 19.32 -32.56
N ALA A 506 -12.72 18.73 -31.62
CA ALA A 506 -12.71 17.30 -31.44
C ALA A 506 -13.85 16.82 -30.54
N GLU A 507 -14.42 15.66 -30.86
CA GLU A 507 -15.15 14.88 -29.86
C GLU A 507 -14.16 14.25 -28.86
N VAL A 508 -14.64 13.87 -27.68
CA VAL A 508 -13.80 13.27 -26.64
C VAL A 508 -14.33 11.89 -26.28
N VAL A 509 -13.44 10.90 -26.32
CA VAL A 509 -13.74 9.53 -25.88
C VAL A 509 -12.83 9.14 -24.72
N TRP A 510 -13.36 8.37 -23.77
CA TRP A 510 -12.57 7.67 -22.76
C TRP A 510 -12.43 6.22 -23.18
N CYS A 511 -11.21 5.82 -23.53
CA CYS A 511 -10.87 4.45 -23.90
C CYS A 511 -10.20 3.74 -22.73
N GLN A 512 -10.74 2.58 -22.36
CA GLN A 512 -10.16 1.69 -21.35
C GLN A 512 -10.33 0.22 -21.74
N GLU A 513 -9.48 -0.65 -21.21
CA GLU A 513 -9.56 -2.09 -21.44
C GLU A 513 -10.57 -2.75 -20.51
N GLU A 514 -10.76 -2.18 -19.34
CA GLU A 514 -11.60 -2.72 -18.30
C GLU A 514 -13.09 -2.67 -18.71
N PRO A 515 -13.92 -3.63 -18.26
CA PRO A 515 -15.37 -3.56 -18.37
C PRO A 515 -15.93 -2.20 -17.96
N ARG A 516 -17.04 -1.75 -18.55
CA ARG A 516 -17.66 -0.46 -18.25
C ARG A 516 -17.99 -0.21 -16.77
N ASN A 517 -18.23 -1.28 -15.99
CA ASN A 517 -18.47 -1.22 -14.54
C ASN A 517 -17.18 -1.33 -13.70
N MET A 518 -16.01 -1.33 -14.34
CA MET A 518 -14.68 -1.43 -13.75
C MET A 518 -13.78 -0.33 -14.33
N GLY A 519 -12.50 -0.33 -13.95
CA GLY A 519 -11.55 0.67 -14.43
C GLY A 519 -11.93 2.08 -13.95
N ALA A 520 -11.48 3.11 -14.69
CA ALA A 520 -11.66 4.48 -14.23
C ALA A 520 -12.99 5.13 -14.68
N TRP A 521 -13.73 4.54 -15.62
CA TRP A 521 -14.89 5.18 -16.26
C TRP A 521 -15.89 5.79 -15.27
N GLY A 522 -16.32 5.03 -14.26
CA GLY A 522 -17.28 5.50 -13.25
C GLY A 522 -16.79 6.69 -12.42
N PHE A 523 -15.47 6.90 -12.36
CA PHE A 523 -14.84 8.00 -11.64
C PHE A 523 -14.54 9.21 -12.54
N VAL A 524 -14.07 8.99 -13.77
CA VAL A 524 -13.56 10.07 -14.63
C VAL A 524 -14.62 10.75 -15.48
N ASP A 525 -15.76 10.10 -15.81
CA ASP A 525 -16.80 10.64 -16.70
C ASP A 525 -17.20 12.08 -16.34
N ARG A 526 -17.66 12.30 -15.10
CA ARG A 526 -18.08 13.62 -14.62
C ARG A 526 -16.93 14.62 -14.46
N ARG A 527 -15.73 14.14 -14.12
CA ARG A 527 -14.55 14.99 -13.92
C ARG A 527 -13.97 15.49 -15.25
N ILE A 528 -14.08 14.68 -16.29
CA ILE A 528 -13.75 15.09 -17.66
C ILE A 528 -14.80 16.10 -18.16
N GLU A 529 -16.09 15.85 -17.93
CA GLU A 529 -17.17 16.82 -18.22
C GLU A 529 -16.91 18.18 -17.55
N GLU A 530 -16.52 18.19 -16.27
CA GLU A 530 -16.09 19.40 -15.56
C GLU A 530 -14.88 20.08 -16.23
N ALA A 531 -13.86 19.33 -16.63
CA ALA A 531 -12.70 19.90 -17.34
C ALA A 531 -13.11 20.51 -18.69
N LEU A 532 -13.97 19.84 -19.46
CA LEU A 532 -14.49 20.32 -20.74
C LEU A 532 -15.30 21.61 -20.58
N ALA A 533 -16.08 21.73 -19.51
CA ALA A 533 -16.86 22.94 -19.23
C ALA A 533 -16.00 24.19 -18.97
N THR A 534 -14.71 24.03 -18.66
CA THR A 534 -13.79 25.17 -18.40
C THR A 534 -13.08 25.70 -19.65
N VAL A 535 -13.26 25.07 -20.81
CA VAL A 535 -12.58 25.43 -22.06
C VAL A 535 -13.55 25.50 -23.23
N ASP A 536 -13.18 26.28 -24.25
CA ASP A 536 -13.98 26.40 -25.47
C ASP A 536 -13.70 25.23 -26.43
N ILE A 537 -14.42 24.14 -26.21
CA ILE A 537 -14.35 22.91 -27.01
C ILE A 537 -15.76 22.43 -27.38
N ALA A 538 -15.90 21.84 -28.57
CA ALA A 538 -17.16 21.31 -29.09
C ALA A 538 -17.72 20.17 -28.21
N ALA A 539 -16.87 19.25 -27.76
CA ALA A 539 -17.25 18.16 -26.86
C ALA A 539 -17.69 18.68 -25.49
N LYS A 540 -18.90 18.31 -25.04
CA LYS A 540 -19.39 18.67 -23.70
C LYS A 540 -19.31 17.52 -22.69
N ARG A 541 -19.12 16.28 -23.14
CA ARG A 541 -19.00 15.09 -22.30
C ARG A 541 -18.18 14.01 -23.00
N PRO A 542 -17.39 13.19 -22.28
CA PRO A 542 -16.72 12.06 -22.90
C PRO A 542 -17.70 10.94 -23.28
N ARG A 543 -17.41 10.22 -24.36
CA ARG A 543 -18.06 8.93 -24.70
C ARG A 543 -17.22 7.76 -24.20
N PHE A 544 -17.84 6.81 -23.51
CA PHE A 544 -17.17 5.57 -23.11
C PHE A 544 -16.86 4.68 -24.33
N VAL A 545 -15.64 4.16 -24.37
CA VAL A 545 -15.19 3.08 -25.25
C VAL A 545 -14.40 2.06 -24.42
N GLY A 546 -14.82 0.81 -24.45
CA GLY A 546 -14.18 -0.25 -23.67
C GLY A 546 -15.02 -1.52 -23.67
N ARG A 547 -14.66 -2.48 -22.82
CA ARG A 547 -15.39 -3.74 -22.70
C ARG A 547 -16.80 -3.53 -22.14
N ALA A 548 -17.74 -4.38 -22.55
CA ALA A 548 -19.08 -4.42 -21.98
C ALA A 548 -19.01 -4.70 -20.46
N GLN A 549 -20.09 -4.37 -19.74
CA GLN A 549 -20.15 -4.70 -18.31
C GLN A 549 -20.04 -6.21 -18.09
N ALA A 550 -19.33 -6.60 -17.03
CA ALA A 550 -19.10 -7.98 -16.68
C ALA A 550 -19.09 -8.17 -15.15
N ALA A 551 -19.58 -9.33 -14.70
CA ALA A 551 -19.45 -9.74 -13.30
C ALA A 551 -18.00 -10.17 -12.96
N SER A 552 -17.40 -10.93 -13.88
CA SER A 552 -15.99 -11.35 -13.82
C SER A 552 -15.07 -10.22 -14.27
N PRO A 553 -13.86 -10.04 -13.67
CA PRO A 553 -12.90 -9.04 -14.10
C PRO A 553 -12.54 -9.11 -15.58
N ALA A 554 -12.32 -10.31 -16.10
CA ALA A 554 -11.99 -10.57 -17.49
C ALA A 554 -12.64 -11.88 -17.97
N THR A 555 -12.64 -12.08 -19.29
CA THR A 555 -13.02 -13.37 -19.89
C THR A 555 -11.91 -14.42 -19.69
N GLY A 556 -12.31 -15.67 -19.48
CA GLY A 556 -11.39 -16.82 -19.49
C GLY A 556 -11.06 -17.34 -20.90
N LEU A 557 -11.69 -16.80 -21.95
CA LEU A 557 -11.49 -17.22 -23.34
C LEU A 557 -10.60 -16.23 -24.09
N TYR A 558 -9.41 -16.68 -24.49
CA TYR A 558 -8.44 -15.84 -25.19
C TYR A 558 -8.97 -15.25 -26.50
N ILE A 559 -9.71 -16.04 -27.30
CA ILE A 559 -10.30 -15.56 -28.57
C ILE A 559 -11.22 -14.37 -28.33
N ARG A 560 -12.11 -14.46 -27.35
CA ARG A 560 -13.01 -13.37 -26.96
C ARG A 560 -12.23 -12.15 -26.46
N HIS A 561 -11.16 -12.36 -25.68
CA HIS A 561 -10.30 -11.27 -25.23
C HIS A 561 -9.71 -10.49 -26.42
N VAL A 562 -9.19 -11.19 -27.44
CA VAL A 562 -8.62 -10.59 -28.66
C VAL A 562 -9.69 -9.82 -29.45
N GLU A 563 -10.88 -10.39 -29.62
CA GLU A 563 -12.00 -9.73 -30.29
C GLU A 563 -12.42 -8.44 -29.56
N GLU A 564 -12.59 -8.50 -28.24
CA GLU A 564 -12.92 -7.35 -27.41
C GLU A 564 -11.85 -6.25 -27.48
N GLN A 565 -10.56 -6.62 -27.47
CA GLN A 565 -9.44 -5.68 -27.57
C GLN A 565 -9.40 -5.00 -28.95
N ALA A 566 -9.61 -5.77 -30.02
CA ALA A 566 -9.64 -5.21 -31.37
C ALA A 566 -10.83 -4.25 -31.55
N GLN A 567 -11.99 -4.61 -31.01
CA GLN A 567 -13.20 -3.80 -31.09
C GLN A 567 -13.05 -2.46 -30.36
N LEU A 568 -12.60 -2.47 -29.10
CA LEU A 568 -12.46 -1.23 -28.33
C LEU A 568 -11.42 -0.28 -28.95
N VAL A 569 -10.33 -0.82 -29.51
CA VAL A 569 -9.31 -0.01 -30.18
C VAL A 569 -9.86 0.63 -31.46
N ALA A 570 -10.61 -0.12 -32.26
CA ALA A 570 -11.26 0.41 -33.46
C ALA A 570 -12.28 1.50 -33.11
N ASP A 571 -13.14 1.25 -32.12
CA ASP A 571 -14.19 2.18 -31.68
C ASP A 571 -13.64 3.48 -31.08
N ALA A 572 -12.45 3.41 -30.47
CA ALA A 572 -11.78 4.58 -29.90
C ALA A 572 -11.19 5.46 -31.00
N LEU A 573 -10.66 4.87 -32.08
CA LEU A 573 -9.94 5.61 -33.12
C LEU A 573 -10.81 6.08 -34.30
N ALA A 574 -11.92 5.39 -34.59
CA ALA A 574 -12.79 5.71 -35.73
C ALA A 574 -13.70 6.93 -35.43
N ALA A 575 -13.24 8.13 -35.78
CA ALA A 575 -13.96 9.41 -35.67
C ALA A 575 -15.23 9.44 -36.53
#